data_AF-A0A1H9MSH9-F1
#
_entry.id   AF-A0A1H9MSH9-F1
#
_cell.length_a   1.000
_cell.length_b   1.000
_cell.length_c   1.000
_cell.angle_alpha   90.00
_cell.angle_beta   90.00
_cell.angle_gamma   90.00
#
_symmetry.space_group_name_H-M   'P 1'
#
loop_
_entity.id
_entity.type
_entity.pdbx_description
1 polymer ?
#
loop_
_entity_poly.entity_id
_entity_poly.type
_entity_poly.pdbx_seq_one_letter_code
_entity_poly.pdbx_strand_id
1 'polypeptide(L)'
;MDETLREAVLRRLALLEEAAEDGEAEALVSLARAEIHRLADGWRLVLAVHQPGEDGRCKACPGWLRRRRWPCQVWNTAHRHLIGEGLPHRERRRPLRNPFTRPGAVEPPGGTPAGTTTKLPILSDDPPVVHRAPVVSRPKHALPE
;
A
#
# COMPACT_ATOMS: atom_id res chain seq x y z
N MET A 1 -7.29 -20.54 -19.86
CA MET A 1 -6.99 -19.11 -20.07
C MET A 1 -5.77 -19.07 -20.95
N ASP A 2 -5.83 -18.36 -22.06
CA ASP A 2 -4.72 -18.25 -22.99
C ASP A 2 -3.61 -17.41 -22.34
N GLU A 3 -2.45 -18.01 -22.09
CA GLU A 3 -1.31 -17.33 -21.47
C GLU A 3 -0.84 -16.15 -22.33
N THR A 4 -0.95 -16.27 -23.67
CA THR A 4 -0.55 -15.20 -24.59
C THR A 4 -1.42 -13.95 -24.41
N LEU A 5 -2.73 -14.12 -24.23
CA LEU A 5 -3.66 -13.03 -23.95
C LEU A 5 -3.33 -12.38 -22.59
N ARG A 6 -3.07 -13.20 -21.57
CA ARG A 6 -2.70 -12.72 -20.23
C ARG A 6 -1.43 -11.88 -20.29
N GLU A 7 -0.39 -12.36 -20.95
CA GLU A 7 0.86 -11.63 -21.11
C GLU A 7 0.67 -10.33 -21.89
N ALA A 8 -0.11 -10.34 -22.99
CA ALA A 8 -0.37 -9.15 -23.77
C ALA A 8 -1.06 -8.05 -22.96
N VAL A 9 -2.03 -8.42 -22.11
CA VAL A 9 -2.70 -7.48 -21.20
C VAL A 9 -1.70 -6.91 -20.18
N LEU A 10 -0.88 -7.75 -19.56
CA LEU A 10 0.11 -7.31 -18.58
C LEU A 10 1.17 -6.38 -19.20
N ARG A 11 1.66 -6.71 -20.40
CA ARG A 11 2.57 -5.84 -21.17
C ARG A 11 1.94 -4.49 -21.46
N ARG A 12 0.67 -4.45 -21.86
CA ARG A 12 -0.03 -3.18 -22.12
C ARG A 12 -0.13 -2.32 -20.86
N LEU A 13 -0.40 -2.92 -19.70
CA LEU A 13 -0.44 -2.19 -18.43
C LEU A 13 0.93 -1.63 -18.05
N ALA A 14 2.00 -2.40 -18.24
CA ALA A 14 3.38 -1.94 -17.98
C ALA A 14 3.77 -0.74 -18.85
N LEU A 15 3.41 -0.75 -20.14
CA LEU A 15 3.67 0.39 -21.04
C LEU A 15 2.93 1.67 -20.62
N LEU A 16 1.74 1.54 -20.02
CA LEU A 16 1.00 2.69 -19.50
C LEU A 16 1.65 3.27 -18.24
N GLU A 17 2.25 2.40 -17.41
CA GLU A 17 3.00 2.81 -16.23
C GLU A 17 4.30 3.54 -16.62
N GLU A 18 5.07 2.98 -17.57
CA GLU A 18 6.28 3.60 -18.12
C GLU A 18 5.97 4.98 -18.73
N ALA A 19 4.91 5.07 -19.55
CA ALA A 19 4.48 6.35 -20.11
C ALA A 19 4.14 7.36 -19.01
N ALA A 20 3.49 6.94 -17.93
CA ALA A 20 3.16 7.83 -16.82
C ALA A 20 4.38 8.25 -15.97
N GLU A 21 5.46 7.46 -15.96
CA GLU A 21 6.70 7.78 -15.26
C GLU A 21 7.61 8.71 -16.07
N ASP A 22 7.76 8.44 -17.37
CA ASP A 22 8.83 9.00 -18.22
C ASP A 22 8.33 9.93 -19.36
N GLY A 23 7.02 10.04 -19.56
CA GLY A 23 6.46 10.76 -20.71
C GLY A 23 6.55 12.30 -20.63
N GLU A 24 6.71 12.93 -21.79
CA GLU A 24 6.66 14.39 -21.94
C GLU A 24 5.26 14.94 -21.65
N ALA A 25 5.18 16.00 -20.84
CA ALA A 25 3.92 16.49 -20.25
C ALA A 25 2.81 16.80 -21.27
N GLU A 26 3.16 17.38 -22.43
CA GLU A 26 2.18 17.75 -23.47
C GLU A 26 1.60 16.52 -24.20
N ALA A 27 2.42 15.51 -24.46
CA ALA A 27 1.96 14.26 -25.07
C ALA A 27 1.12 13.42 -24.09
N LEU A 28 1.38 13.55 -22.78
CA LEU A 28 0.69 12.78 -21.75
C LEU A 28 -0.76 13.18 -21.53
N VAL A 29 -1.16 14.43 -21.74
CA VAL A 29 -2.55 14.85 -21.46
C VAL A 29 -3.56 14.14 -22.37
N SER A 30 -3.28 14.09 -23.66
CA SER A 30 -4.15 13.44 -24.65
C SER A 30 -4.18 11.92 -24.44
N LEU A 31 -3.02 11.32 -24.18
CA LEU A 31 -2.89 9.90 -23.86
C LEU A 31 -3.66 9.57 -22.58
N ALA A 32 -3.41 10.28 -21.49
CA ALA A 32 -4.06 10.06 -20.20
C ALA A 32 -5.57 10.17 -20.29
N ARG A 33 -6.10 11.17 -21.02
CA ARG A 33 -7.56 11.30 -21.22
C ARG A 33 -8.13 10.05 -21.89
N ALA A 34 -7.53 9.59 -22.99
CA ALA A 34 -7.99 8.40 -23.69
C ALA A 34 -7.91 7.14 -22.80
N GLU A 35 -6.82 6.96 -22.07
CA GLU A 35 -6.63 5.78 -21.21
C GLU A 35 -7.52 5.79 -19.97
N ILE A 36 -7.76 6.95 -19.35
CA ILE A 36 -8.69 7.07 -18.22
C ILE A 36 -10.09 6.62 -18.65
N HIS A 37 -10.56 7.06 -19.83
CA HIS A 37 -11.84 6.61 -20.36
C HIS A 37 -11.88 5.09 -20.58
N ARG A 38 -10.86 4.54 -21.27
CA ARG A 38 -10.75 3.10 -21.51
C ARG A 38 -10.74 2.27 -20.21
N LEU A 39 -9.95 2.68 -19.23
CA LEU A 39 -9.86 1.99 -17.94
C LEU A 39 -11.16 2.09 -17.14
N ALA A 40 -11.81 3.25 -17.15
CA ALA A 40 -13.12 3.44 -16.51
C ALA A 40 -14.17 2.51 -17.13
N ASP A 41 -14.20 2.37 -18.46
CA ASP A 41 -15.10 1.46 -19.16
C ASP A 41 -14.80 -0.01 -18.83
N GLY A 42 -13.52 -0.39 -18.79
CA GLY A 42 -13.09 -1.72 -18.35
C GLY A 42 -13.58 -2.05 -16.93
N TRP A 43 -13.44 -1.11 -15.99
CA TRP A 43 -13.97 -1.27 -14.63
C TRP A 43 -15.49 -1.41 -14.61
N ARG A 44 -16.23 -0.59 -15.36
CA ARG A 44 -17.70 -0.71 -15.45
C ARG A 44 -18.13 -2.10 -15.91
N LEU A 45 -17.49 -2.63 -16.95
CA LEU A 45 -17.78 -3.97 -17.47
C LEU A 45 -17.50 -5.05 -16.43
N VAL A 46 -16.34 -5.02 -15.78
CA VAL A 46 -15.97 -5.98 -14.73
C VAL A 46 -16.94 -5.91 -13.55
N LEU A 47 -17.30 -4.70 -13.10
CA LEU A 47 -18.21 -4.52 -11.96
C LEU A 47 -19.65 -4.91 -12.27
N ALA A 48 -20.11 -4.71 -13.52
CA ALA A 48 -21.42 -5.15 -13.97
C ALA A 48 -21.60 -6.69 -13.88
N VAL A 49 -20.53 -7.44 -14.12
CA VAL A 49 -20.53 -8.91 -13.96
C VAL A 49 -20.59 -9.32 -12.48
N HIS A 50 -20.06 -8.48 -11.59
CA HIS A 50 -19.95 -8.75 -10.15
C HIS A 50 -21.07 -8.13 -9.29
N GLN A 51 -22.25 -7.90 -9.87
CA GLN A 51 -23.39 -7.35 -9.13
C GLN A 51 -23.92 -8.30 -8.04
N PRO A 52 -24.50 -7.77 -6.95
CA PRO A 52 -25.22 -8.57 -5.98
C PRO A 52 -26.48 -9.16 -6.64
N GLY A 53 -26.78 -10.42 -6.32
CA GLY A 53 -28.08 -11.02 -6.56
C GLY A 53 -29.09 -10.67 -5.46
N GLU A 54 -30.31 -11.16 -5.63
CA GLU A 54 -31.42 -10.99 -4.68
C GLU A 54 -31.08 -11.51 -3.27
N ASP A 55 -30.17 -12.48 -3.18
CA ASP A 55 -29.68 -13.06 -1.93
C ASP A 55 -28.50 -12.29 -1.29
N GLY A 56 -28.14 -11.12 -1.84
CA GLY A 56 -27.00 -10.34 -1.40
C GLY A 56 -25.64 -10.98 -1.73
N ARG A 57 -25.59 -11.91 -2.70
CA ARG A 57 -24.36 -12.61 -3.10
C ARG A 57 -23.96 -12.26 -4.52
N CYS A 58 -22.65 -12.22 -4.79
CA CYS A 58 -22.13 -11.98 -6.13
C CYS A 58 -22.41 -13.16 -7.06
N LYS A 59 -23.06 -12.91 -8.21
CA LYS A 59 -23.46 -13.98 -9.14
C LYS A 59 -22.30 -14.65 -9.89
N ALA A 60 -21.21 -13.91 -10.12
CA ALA A 60 -20.08 -14.35 -10.95
C ALA A 60 -18.91 -14.97 -10.16
N CYS A 61 -18.78 -14.69 -8.86
CA CYS A 61 -17.65 -15.22 -8.09
C CYS A 61 -17.77 -16.75 -7.93
N PRO A 62 -16.74 -17.53 -8.32
CA PRO A 62 -16.70 -18.95 -8.02
C PRO A 62 -16.58 -19.14 -6.50
N GLY A 63 -17.44 -19.98 -5.95
CA GLY A 63 -17.40 -20.41 -4.55
C GLY A 63 -17.79 -21.87 -4.49
N TRP A 64 -16.97 -22.69 -3.84
CA TRP A 64 -17.03 -24.15 -3.96
C TRP A 64 -18.39 -24.75 -3.54
N LEU A 65 -19.19 -24.04 -2.72
CA LEU A 65 -20.56 -24.45 -2.42
C LEU A 65 -21.59 -23.31 -2.38
N ARG A 66 -21.18 -22.02 -2.41
CA ARG A 66 -22.08 -20.84 -2.46
C ARG A 66 -21.36 -19.64 -3.07
N ARG A 67 -22.11 -18.81 -3.80
CA ARG A 67 -21.71 -17.46 -4.23
C ARG A 67 -21.16 -16.65 -3.04
N ARG A 68 -20.10 -15.87 -3.28
CA ARG A 68 -19.47 -15.01 -2.25
C ARG A 68 -20.45 -13.91 -1.82
N ARG A 69 -20.47 -13.57 -0.53
CA ARG A 69 -21.21 -12.40 -0.03
C ARG A 69 -20.73 -11.14 -0.75
N TRP A 70 -21.66 -10.26 -1.09
CA TRP A 70 -21.33 -8.94 -1.62
C TRP A 70 -21.00 -7.98 -0.45
N PRO A 71 -20.05 -7.03 -0.59
CA PRO A 71 -19.16 -6.84 -1.75
C PRO A 71 -18.09 -7.92 -1.83
N CYS A 72 -17.93 -8.51 -3.02
CA CYS A 72 -16.90 -9.51 -3.26
C CYS A 72 -15.53 -8.85 -3.48
N GLN A 73 -14.47 -9.66 -3.58
CA GLN A 73 -13.10 -9.17 -3.73
C GLN A 73 -12.91 -8.16 -4.88
N VAL A 74 -13.58 -8.36 -6.02
CA VAL A 74 -13.49 -7.45 -7.17
C VAL A 74 -14.01 -6.05 -6.82
N TRP A 75 -15.15 -5.96 -6.13
CA TRP A 75 -15.70 -4.69 -5.66
C TRP A 75 -14.81 -4.04 -4.59
N ASN A 76 -14.23 -4.82 -3.68
CA ASN A 76 -13.30 -4.30 -2.69
C ASN A 76 -12.01 -3.75 -3.34
N THR A 77 -11.50 -4.42 -4.38
CA THR A 77 -10.37 -3.92 -5.18
C THR A 77 -10.75 -2.62 -5.89
N ALA A 78 -11.90 -2.57 -6.56
CA ALA A 78 -12.36 -1.36 -7.23
C ALA A 78 -12.52 -0.19 -6.24
N HIS A 79 -13.16 -0.43 -5.09
CA HIS A 79 -13.28 0.58 -4.04
C HIS A 79 -11.89 1.11 -3.62
N ARG A 80 -10.93 0.21 -3.38
CA ARG A 80 -9.57 0.61 -3.02
C ARG A 80 -8.88 1.43 -4.11
N HIS A 81 -8.97 1.04 -5.38
CA HIS A 81 -8.19 1.69 -6.44
C HIS A 81 -8.88 2.91 -7.06
N LEU A 82 -10.21 2.99 -7.02
CA LEU A 82 -10.98 4.10 -7.60
C LEU A 82 -11.37 5.16 -6.56
N ILE A 83 -11.49 4.80 -5.28
CA ILE A 83 -11.97 5.69 -4.21
C ILE A 83 -10.94 5.79 -3.06
N GLY A 84 -10.33 4.67 -2.67
CA GLY A 84 -9.36 4.61 -1.58
C GLY A 84 -8.00 5.23 -1.94
N GLU A 85 -7.80 6.48 -1.55
CA GLU A 85 -6.51 7.17 -1.51
C GLU A 85 -5.66 7.06 -2.79
N GLY A 86 -5.95 7.98 -3.71
CA GLY A 86 -5.06 8.34 -4.81
C GLY A 86 -3.78 9.02 -4.33
N LEU A 87 -2.90 8.29 -3.63
CA LEU A 87 -1.54 8.78 -3.43
C LEU A 87 -0.84 8.83 -4.81
N PRO A 88 -0.16 9.94 -5.14
CA PRO A 88 0.60 10.06 -6.37
C PRO A 88 1.60 8.90 -6.46
N HIS A 89 1.81 8.37 -7.67
CA HIS A 89 2.62 7.19 -7.95
C HIS A 89 3.97 7.15 -7.19
N ARG A 90 4.61 8.31 -7.05
CA ARG A 90 5.90 8.49 -6.34
C ARG A 90 5.86 8.19 -4.84
N GLU A 91 4.72 8.34 -4.17
CA GLU A 91 4.59 8.09 -2.73
C GLU A 91 4.35 6.62 -2.38
N ARG A 92 3.93 5.81 -3.36
CA ARG A 92 3.69 4.37 -3.18
C ARG A 92 4.97 3.55 -2.99
N ARG A 93 6.14 4.09 -3.34
CA ARG A 93 7.47 3.45 -3.17
C ARG A 93 8.13 3.74 -1.82
N ARG A 94 7.48 4.46 -0.90
CA ARG A 94 8.02 4.64 0.45
C ARG A 94 7.81 3.36 1.27
N PRO A 95 8.81 2.88 2.02
CA PRO A 95 8.61 1.80 2.97
C PRO A 95 7.45 2.16 3.90
N LEU A 96 6.51 1.23 4.08
CA LEU A 96 5.37 1.38 4.97
C LEU A 96 5.88 1.88 6.32
N ARG A 97 5.54 3.13 6.68
CA ARG A 97 5.81 3.65 8.02
C ARG A 97 4.94 2.83 8.96
N ASN A 98 5.60 2.06 9.84
CA ASN A 98 4.93 1.24 10.82
C ASN A 98 4.03 2.14 11.72
N PRO A 99 2.70 1.94 11.77
CA PRO A 99 1.83 2.71 12.65
C PRO A 99 2.10 2.42 14.15
N PHE A 100 2.89 1.39 14.47
CA PHE A 100 3.30 1.05 15.82
C PHE A 100 4.60 1.74 16.28
N THR A 101 5.32 2.45 15.41
CA THR A 101 6.42 3.33 15.85
C THR A 101 5.85 4.68 16.29
N ARG A 102 5.59 4.82 17.59
CA ARG A 102 5.37 6.15 18.20
C ARG A 102 6.58 7.04 17.88
N PRO A 103 6.39 8.24 17.32
CA PRO A 103 7.44 9.26 17.33
C PRO A 103 7.69 9.63 18.80
N GLY A 104 8.78 9.11 19.37
CA GLY A 104 9.26 9.57 20.66
C GLY A 104 9.58 11.05 20.55
N ALA A 105 8.92 11.83 21.40
CA ALA A 105 9.01 13.28 21.46
C ALA A 105 10.47 13.75 21.50
N VAL A 106 10.81 14.67 20.59
CA VAL A 106 11.98 15.53 20.74
C VAL A 106 11.52 16.68 21.64
N GLU A 107 11.84 16.60 22.93
CA GLU A 107 11.75 17.73 23.86
C GLU A 107 13.03 18.58 23.72
N PRO A 108 12.93 19.93 23.66
CA PRO A 108 14.09 20.81 23.73
C PRO A 108 14.54 21.02 25.19
N PRO A 109 15.81 21.38 25.44
CA PRO A 109 16.35 21.50 26.80
C PRO A 109 16.15 22.90 27.37
N GLY A 110 15.87 23.00 28.68
CA GLY A 110 16.23 24.19 29.45
C GLY A 110 15.37 24.49 30.68
N GLY A 111 15.97 24.33 31.88
CA GLY A 111 15.71 25.20 33.03
C GLY A 111 15.10 24.57 34.30
N THR A 112 15.96 24.15 35.24
CA THR A 112 15.67 23.94 36.69
C THR A 112 15.92 25.26 37.47
N PRO A 113 15.68 25.40 38.81
CA PRO A 113 15.07 24.47 39.79
C PRO A 113 14.12 25.12 40.84
N ALA A 114 13.47 24.27 41.67
CA ALA A 114 13.31 24.38 43.15
C ALA A 114 12.04 23.66 43.63
N GLY A 115 12.15 22.46 44.24
CA GLY A 115 11.89 22.21 45.68
C GLY A 115 10.53 21.50 45.81
N THR A 116 10.25 20.49 46.64
CA THR A 116 10.81 19.99 47.90
C THR A 116 10.12 18.64 48.19
N THR A 117 10.86 17.61 48.65
CA THR A 117 10.46 16.40 49.43
C THR A 117 9.23 15.57 48.97
N THR A 118 9.31 14.26 48.69
CA THR A 118 9.35 13.19 49.71
C THR A 118 9.52 11.81 49.04
N LYS A 119 10.19 10.90 49.77
CA LYS A 119 10.67 9.54 49.48
C LYS A 119 9.72 8.59 48.72
N LEU A 120 10.31 7.82 47.80
CA LEU A 120 9.82 6.53 47.24
C LEU A 120 10.10 5.36 48.21
N PRO A 121 9.26 4.31 48.26
CA PRO A 121 9.71 2.95 48.50
C PRO A 121 9.91 2.19 47.18
N ILE A 122 10.99 1.42 47.18
CA ILE A 122 11.50 0.58 46.11
C ILE A 122 10.63 -0.68 45.99
N LEU A 123 10.13 -0.97 44.79
CA LEU A 123 9.70 -2.30 44.37
C LEU A 123 10.53 -2.64 43.13
N SER A 124 11.56 -3.44 43.35
CA SER A 124 12.28 -4.14 42.29
C SER A 124 11.41 -5.30 41.80
N ASP A 125 11.16 -5.35 40.50
CA ASP A 125 10.94 -6.58 39.75
C ASP A 125 11.57 -6.36 38.36
N ASP A 126 12.56 -7.19 38.05
CA ASP A 126 13.49 -7.03 36.95
C ASP A 126 12.83 -6.94 35.56
N PRO A 127 13.33 -6.08 34.65
CA PRO A 127 12.96 -6.14 33.24
C PRO A 127 13.63 -7.36 32.57
N PRO A 128 12.95 -8.12 31.69
CA PRO A 128 13.54 -9.27 31.04
C PRO A 128 14.72 -8.83 30.14
N VAL A 129 15.86 -9.50 30.33
CA VAL A 129 17.06 -9.37 29.53
C VAL A 129 16.76 -9.75 28.08
N VAL A 130 16.79 -8.78 27.17
CA VAL A 130 16.70 -9.03 25.73
C VAL A 130 18.11 -9.03 25.16
N HIS A 131 18.66 -10.23 24.93
CA HIS A 131 19.92 -10.39 24.21
C HIS A 131 19.75 -9.90 22.76
N ARG A 132 20.36 -8.76 22.44
CA ARG A 132 20.50 -8.30 21.04
C ARG A 132 21.71 -9.00 20.42
N ALA A 133 21.47 -9.78 19.37
CA ALA A 133 22.53 -10.29 18.52
C ALA A 133 23.24 -9.12 17.78
N PRO A 134 24.57 -9.15 17.63
CA PRO A 134 25.28 -8.09 16.92
C PRO A 134 25.07 -8.23 15.41
N VAL A 135 24.64 -7.15 14.77
CA VAL A 135 24.57 -7.04 13.30
C VAL A 135 25.99 -6.79 12.78
N VAL A 136 26.62 -7.82 12.22
CA VAL A 136 27.89 -7.67 11.51
C VAL A 136 27.62 -6.97 10.19
N SER A 137 28.13 -5.75 10.05
CA SER A 137 28.07 -4.97 8.81
C SER A 137 29.14 -5.49 7.84
N ARG A 138 28.73 -5.95 6.65
CA ARG A 138 29.67 -6.28 5.56
C ARG A 138 30.09 -4.99 4.83
N PRO A 139 31.39 -4.73 4.61
CA PRO A 139 31.86 -3.56 3.87
C PRO A 139 31.57 -3.63 2.37
N LYS A 140 31.34 -2.45 1.78
CA LYS A 140 31.24 -2.19 0.34
C LYS A 140 32.63 -2.38 -0.31
N HIS A 141 32.73 -3.20 -1.35
CA HIS A 141 33.89 -3.18 -2.24
C HIS A 141 33.52 -2.46 -3.54
N ALA A 142 34.42 -1.55 -3.92
CA ALA A 142 34.42 -0.74 -5.12
C ALA A 142 34.70 -1.56 -6.38
N LEU A 143 34.26 -1.04 -7.53
CA LEU A 143 34.62 -1.49 -8.87
C LEU A 143 36.14 -1.39 -9.12
N PRO A 144 36.73 -2.26 -9.96
CA PRO A 144 37.92 -1.93 -10.72
C PRO A 144 37.56 -1.39 -12.12
N GLU A 145 38.50 -0.60 -12.67
CA GLU A 145 38.51 -0.02 -14.02
C GLU A 145 38.66 -1.06 -15.15
#